data_AF-A0A1E2S148-F1
#
_entry.id   AF-A0A1E2S148-F1
#
_cell.length_a   1.000
_cell.length_b   1.000
_cell.length_c   1.000
_cell.angle_alpha   90.00
_cell.angle_beta   90.00
_cell.angle_gamma   90.00
#
_symmetry.space_group_name_H-M   'P 1'
#
loop_
_entity.id
_entity.type
_entity.pdbx_description
1 polymer ?
#
loop_
_entity_poly.entity_id
_entity_poly.type
_entity_poly.pdbx_seq_one_letter_code
_entity_poly.pdbx_strand_id
1 'polypeptide(L)'
;MVFYAAPRSRCRNLGRPDLQGSGLAGMSLKWFLILFFLIVLIAGAPLWVTMGAGLVADYYGCSLNEGSIQPCMIGGEDYGHGLYTLMMMGWFGIATVPIGFTALCILCAVFALTWILKFLRDRR
;
A
#
# COMPACT_ATOMS: atom_id res chain seq x y z
N MET A 1 -30.22 60.01 -0.09
CA MET A 1 -29.43 58.84 -0.52
C MET A 1 -28.17 58.77 0.33
N VAL A 2 -28.15 57.93 1.37
CA VAL A 2 -26.95 57.71 2.20
C VAL A 2 -26.58 56.25 2.06
N PHE A 3 -25.51 55.98 1.32
CA PHE A 3 -24.85 54.68 1.29
C PHE A 3 -24.12 54.49 2.61
N TYR A 4 -24.67 53.66 3.51
CA TYR A 4 -23.91 53.16 4.65
C TYR A 4 -22.98 52.04 4.18
N ALA A 5 -21.67 52.31 4.18
CA ALA A 5 -20.64 51.31 3.98
C ALA A 5 -20.63 50.34 5.17
N ALA A 6 -20.89 49.05 4.92
CA ALA A 6 -20.82 48.01 5.94
C ALA A 6 -19.37 47.77 6.39
N PRO A 7 -19.11 47.63 7.71
CA PRO A 7 -17.76 47.42 8.24
C PRO A 7 -17.17 46.05 7.84
N ARG A 8 -15.93 46.09 7.33
CA ARG A 8 -15.11 44.95 6.85
C ARG A 8 -14.91 43.79 7.84
N SER A 9 -15.23 43.98 9.12
CA SER A 9 -15.01 42.98 10.17
C SER A 9 -15.99 41.81 10.10
N ARG A 10 -17.15 41.96 9.43
CA ARG A 10 -18.19 40.93 9.39
C ARG A 10 -18.02 39.88 8.28
N CYS A 11 -17.04 40.05 7.37
CA CYS A 11 -16.69 39.02 6.38
C CYS A 11 -15.59 38.05 6.83
N ARG A 12 -15.14 38.10 8.10
CA ARG A 12 -14.18 37.11 8.63
C ARG A 12 -14.83 35.79 9.07
N ASN A 13 -16.15 35.80 9.29
CA ASN A 13 -16.91 34.66 9.83
C ASN A 13 -17.91 34.06 8.83
N LEU A 14 -17.87 34.44 7.56
CA LEU A 14 -18.64 33.75 6.52
C LEU A 14 -17.86 32.51 6.08
N GLY A 15 -18.20 31.39 6.72
CA GLY A 15 -18.13 30.05 6.15
C GLY A 15 -16.77 29.67 5.56
N ARG A 16 -15.83 29.29 6.42
CA ARG A 16 -15.01 28.14 6.02
C ARG A 16 -15.94 26.94 6.13
N PRO A 17 -16.38 26.31 5.03
CA PRO A 17 -16.96 24.99 5.16
C PRO A 17 -15.94 24.17 5.95
N ASP A 18 -16.39 23.56 7.04
CA ASP A 18 -15.67 22.53 7.75
C ASP A 18 -15.30 21.44 6.75
N LEU A 19 -14.20 21.64 6.02
CA LEU A 19 -13.35 20.61 5.47
C LEU A 19 -12.64 19.93 6.65
N GLN A 20 -13.41 19.55 7.67
CA GLN A 20 -13.11 18.57 8.70
C GLN A 20 -13.19 17.17 8.08
N GLY A 21 -12.75 17.02 6.82
CA GLY A 21 -12.39 15.74 6.28
C GLY A 21 -11.08 15.36 6.95
N SER A 22 -11.17 14.56 8.02
CA SER A 22 -10.12 13.64 8.49
C SER A 22 -8.74 13.94 7.90
N GLY A 23 -8.09 15.00 8.41
CA GLY A 23 -6.96 15.60 7.73
C GLY A 23 -5.82 14.60 7.49
N LEU A 24 -5.63 14.20 6.23
CA LEU A 24 -4.35 13.66 5.73
C LEU A 24 -3.17 14.60 6.07
N ALA A 25 -3.45 15.87 6.38
CA ALA A 25 -2.51 16.86 6.89
C ALA A 25 -1.93 16.55 8.29
N GLY A 26 -2.44 15.54 9.01
CA GLY A 26 -2.05 15.20 10.38
C GLY A 26 -1.49 13.78 10.58
N MET A 27 -1.12 13.06 9.51
CA MET A 27 -0.60 11.69 9.67
C MET A 27 0.71 11.70 10.45
N SER A 28 0.70 11.09 11.64
CA SER A 28 1.94 10.85 12.42
C SER A 28 2.85 9.92 11.64
N LEU A 29 4.17 10.12 11.74
CA LEU A 29 5.18 9.25 11.11
C LEU A 29 4.94 7.77 11.44
N LYS A 30 4.46 7.46 12.65
CA LYS A 30 4.09 6.10 13.06
C LYS A 30 3.01 5.49 12.17
N TRP A 31 1.95 6.25 11.87
CA TRP A 31 0.86 5.80 10.99
C TRP A 31 1.32 5.63 9.55
N PHE A 32 2.16 6.55 9.06
CA PHE A 32 2.77 6.42 7.73
C PHE A 32 3.57 5.11 7.62
N LEU A 33 4.43 4.81 8.61
CA LEU A 33 5.21 3.58 8.63
C LEU A 33 4.33 2.33 8.69
N ILE A 34 3.27 2.32 9.51
CA ILE A 34 2.33 1.19 9.59
C ILE A 34 1.68 0.94 8.22
N LEU A 35 1.16 1.98 7.57
CA LEU A 35 0.55 1.87 6.25
C LEU A 35 1.56 1.42 5.18
N PHE A 36 2.77 1.98 5.22
CA PHE A 36 3.85 1.58 4.31
C PHE A 36 4.15 0.08 4.43
N PHE A 37 4.36 -0.42 5.65
CA PHE A 37 4.61 -1.84 5.89
C PHE A 37 3.45 -2.72 5.45
N LEU A 38 2.21 -2.32 5.73
CA LEU A 38 1.02 -3.05 5.29
C LEU A 38 0.94 -3.16 3.77
N ILE A 39 1.16 -2.06 3.04
CA ILE A 39 1.11 -2.07 1.57
C ILE A 39 2.20 -2.97 1.01
N VAL A 40 3.44 -2.87 1.52
CA VAL A 40 4.55 -3.73 1.08
C VAL A 40 4.24 -5.21 1.34
N LEU A 41 3.70 -5.54 2.51
CA LEU A 41 3.42 -6.92 2.89
C LEU A 41 2.29 -7.51 2.05
N ILE A 42 1.21 -6.75 1.81
CA ILE A 42 0.07 -7.20 1.00
C ILE A 42 0.45 -7.29 -0.48
N ALA A 43 1.14 -6.28 -1.01
CA ALA A 43 1.55 -6.27 -2.42
C ALA A 43 2.63 -7.32 -2.72
N GLY A 44 3.52 -7.58 -1.75
CA GLY A 44 4.56 -8.59 -1.85
C GLY A 44 4.09 -10.00 -1.49
N ALA A 45 2.97 -10.16 -0.75
CA ALA A 45 2.49 -11.45 -0.26
C ALA A 45 2.49 -12.58 -1.31
N PRO A 46 1.93 -12.39 -2.53
CA PRO A 46 1.95 -13.45 -3.54
C PRO A 46 3.38 -13.87 -3.92
N LEU A 47 4.33 -12.93 -4.00
CA LEU A 47 5.73 -13.22 -4.31
C LEU A 47 6.41 -13.98 -3.16
N TRP A 48 6.19 -13.58 -1.91
CA TRP A 48 6.78 -14.27 -0.77
C TRP A 48 6.31 -15.72 -0.69
N VAL A 49 5.03 -15.96 -0.96
CA VAL A 49 4.44 -17.31 -0.95
C VAL A 49 5.01 -18.17 -2.08
N THR A 50 5.16 -17.63 -3.30
CA THR A 50 5.71 -18.40 -4.43
C THR A 50 7.17 -18.73 -4.24
N MET A 51 7.96 -17.78 -3.74
CA MET A 51 9.35 -18.01 -3.39
C MET A 51 9.47 -19.10 -2.32
N GLY A 52 8.59 -19.09 -1.32
CA GLY A 52 8.51 -20.16 -0.32
C GLY A 52 8.24 -21.53 -0.94
N ALA A 53 7.30 -21.62 -1.89
CA ALA A 53 7.03 -22.87 -2.60
C ALA A 53 8.24 -23.38 -3.41
N GLY A 54 8.93 -22.48 -4.12
CA GLY A 54 10.15 -22.82 -4.86
C GLY A 54 11.28 -23.30 -3.95
N LEU A 55 11.51 -22.63 -2.82
CA LEU A 55 12.53 -23.01 -1.84
C LEU A 55 12.25 -24.39 -1.22
N VAL A 56 10.97 -24.68 -0.93
CA VAL A 56 10.58 -26.00 -0.42
C VAL A 56 10.79 -27.07 -1.49
N ALA A 57 10.39 -26.83 -2.74
CA ALA A 57 10.59 -27.78 -3.84
C ALA A 57 12.09 -28.07 -4.07
N ASP A 58 12.93 -27.04 -4.09
CA ASP A 58 14.38 -27.15 -4.26
C ASP A 58 15.04 -27.93 -3.11
N TYR A 59 14.62 -27.66 -1.86
CA TYR A 59 15.12 -28.37 -0.69
C TYR A 59 14.82 -29.89 -0.71
N TYR A 60 13.66 -30.29 -1.23
CA TYR A 60 13.27 -31.70 -1.36
C TYR A 60 13.65 -32.33 -2.72
N GLY A 61 14.28 -31.57 -3.62
CA GLY A 61 14.68 -32.04 -4.96
C GLY A 61 13.51 -32.28 -5.92
N CYS A 62 12.35 -31.65 -5.66
CA CYS A 62 11.17 -31.74 -6.51
C CYS A 62 11.20 -30.70 -7.64
N SER A 63 10.70 -31.08 -8.82
CA SER A 63 10.51 -30.13 -9.90
C SER A 63 9.20 -29.36 -9.71
N LEU A 64 9.26 -28.04 -9.70
CA LEU A 64 8.09 -27.16 -9.65
C LEU A 64 8.01 -26.40 -10.96
N ASN A 65 6.92 -26.58 -11.71
CA ASN A 65 6.71 -25.92 -12.99
C ASN A 65 5.31 -25.33 -13.13
N GLU A 66 5.19 -24.35 -14.02
CA GLU A 66 3.96 -23.59 -14.26
C GLU A 66 2.96 -24.30 -15.18
N GLY A 67 3.41 -25.33 -15.90
CA GLY A 67 2.59 -26.02 -16.90
C GLY A 67 1.83 -27.23 -16.38
N SER A 68 2.21 -27.79 -15.24
CA SER A 68 1.65 -29.05 -14.75
C SER A 68 1.92 -29.27 -13.26
N ILE A 69 1.04 -30.04 -12.63
CA ILE A 69 1.25 -30.51 -11.26
C ILE A 69 2.25 -31.67 -11.31
N GLN A 70 3.36 -31.52 -10.58
CA GLN A 70 4.38 -32.56 -10.41
C GLN A 70 4.26 -33.15 -9.01
N PRO A 71 4.28 -34.49 -8.85
CA PRO A 71 4.22 -35.10 -7.53
C PRO A 71 5.47 -34.76 -6.72
N CYS A 72 5.29 -34.39 -5.45
CA CYS A 72 6.39 -34.07 -4.54
C CYS A 72 6.15 -34.73 -3.19
N MET A 73 6.89 -35.81 -2.93
CA MET A 73 6.72 -36.63 -1.73
C MET A 73 7.57 -36.05 -0.59
N ILE A 74 6.90 -35.47 0.41
CA ILE A 74 7.55 -34.94 1.62
C ILE A 74 7.04 -35.77 2.80
N GLY A 75 7.93 -36.53 3.44
CA GLY A 75 7.54 -37.36 4.59
C GLY A 75 6.51 -38.47 4.28
N GLY A 76 6.35 -38.85 3.00
CA GLY A 76 5.41 -39.89 2.55
C GLY A 76 4.06 -39.36 2.04
N GLU A 77 3.80 -38.06 2.15
CA GLU A 77 2.58 -37.39 1.63
C GLU A 77 2.92 -36.58 0.36
N ASP A 78 1.99 -36.50 -0.59
CA ASP A 78 2.16 -35.73 -1.83
C ASP A 78 1.72 -34.28 -1.64
N TYR A 79 2.70 -33.37 -1.64
CA TYR A 79 2.49 -31.93 -1.55
C TYR A 79 2.49 -31.22 -2.91
N GLY A 80 2.62 -31.97 -4.01
CA GLY A 80 2.75 -31.43 -5.36
C GLY A 80 1.62 -30.45 -5.73
N HIS A 81 0.37 -30.82 -5.43
CA HIS A 81 -0.77 -29.94 -5.67
C HIS A 81 -0.73 -28.65 -4.83
N GLY A 82 -0.30 -28.75 -3.57
CA GLY A 82 -0.16 -27.59 -2.68
C GLY A 82 0.91 -26.62 -3.18
N LEU A 83 2.10 -27.14 -3.47
CA LEU A 83 3.23 -26.38 -4.02
C LEU A 83 2.87 -25.69 -5.35
N TYR A 84 2.17 -26.40 -6.24
CA TYR A 84 1.66 -25.83 -7.50
C TYR A 84 0.68 -24.67 -7.24
N THR A 85 -0.27 -24.85 -6.32
CA THR A 85 -1.24 -23.80 -5.97
C THR A 85 -0.54 -22.56 -5.41
N LEU A 86 0.47 -22.75 -4.56
CA LEU A 86 1.25 -21.66 -3.99
C LEU A 86 2.06 -20.93 -5.07
N MET A 87 2.67 -21.64 -6.01
CA MET A 87 3.34 -21.02 -7.16
C MET A 87 2.37 -20.27 -8.08
N MET A 88 1.14 -20.76 -8.25
CA MET A 88 0.12 -20.04 -9.01
C MET A 88 -0.31 -18.73 -8.35
N MET A 89 -0.08 -18.54 -7.04
CA MET A 89 -0.29 -17.24 -6.40
C MET A 89 0.60 -16.14 -6.99
N GLY A 90 1.72 -16.50 -7.63
CA GLY A 90 2.65 -15.56 -8.25
C GLY A 90 2.05 -14.77 -9.38
N TRP A 91 1.04 -15.33 -10.05
CA TRP A 91 0.26 -14.63 -11.07
C TRP A 91 -0.50 -13.45 -10.50
N PHE A 92 -1.00 -13.54 -9.26
CA PHE A 92 -1.57 -12.38 -8.57
C PHE A 92 -0.52 -11.31 -8.30
N GLY A 93 0.76 -11.67 -8.20
CA GLY A 93 1.90 -10.75 -8.15
C GLY A 93 1.91 -9.76 -9.32
N ILE A 94 1.53 -10.19 -10.52
CA ILE A 94 1.51 -9.33 -11.72
C ILE A 94 0.57 -8.14 -11.54
N ALA A 95 -0.56 -8.33 -10.86
CA ALA A 95 -1.53 -7.26 -10.60
C ALA A 95 -1.25 -6.54 -9.27
N THR A 96 -0.93 -7.28 -8.21
CA THR A 96 -0.76 -6.72 -6.85
C THR A 96 0.49 -5.86 -6.71
N VAL A 97 1.59 -6.20 -7.39
CA VAL A 97 2.83 -5.42 -7.37
C VAL A 97 2.65 -4.01 -7.95
N PRO A 98 2.11 -3.81 -9.17
CA PRO A 98 1.91 -2.45 -9.71
C PRO A 98 0.86 -1.67 -8.92
N ILE A 99 -0.18 -2.32 -8.41
CA ILE A 99 -1.19 -1.66 -7.55
C ILE A 99 -0.55 -1.23 -6.22
N GLY A 100 0.23 -2.10 -5.58
CA GLY A 100 0.96 -1.76 -4.37
C GLY A 100 1.98 -0.65 -4.58
N PHE A 101 2.71 -0.69 -5.69
CA PHE A 101 3.67 0.35 -6.05
C PHE A 101 3.00 1.71 -6.26
N THR A 102 1.88 1.75 -6.98
CA THR A 102 1.12 3.00 -7.19
C THR A 102 0.56 3.54 -5.86
N ALA A 103 0.04 2.66 -4.99
CA ALA A 103 -0.40 3.03 -3.65
C ALA A 103 0.74 3.61 -2.79
N LEU A 104 1.93 2.99 -2.81
CA LEU A 104 3.13 3.51 -2.13
C LEU A 104 3.54 4.88 -2.67
N CYS A 105 3.57 5.06 -3.99
CA CYS A 105 3.91 6.33 -4.61
C CYS A 105 2.95 7.45 -4.17
N ILE A 106 1.64 7.18 -4.15
CA ILE A 106 0.63 8.15 -3.70
C ILE A 106 0.82 8.48 -2.22
N LEU A 107 1.00 7.47 -1.37
CA LEU A 107 1.23 7.64 0.07
C LEU A 107 2.47 8.52 0.34
N CYS A 108 3.58 8.22 -0.33
CA CYS A 108 4.81 9.02 -0.26
C CYS A 108 4.60 10.46 -0.76
N ALA A 109 3.91 10.65 -1.89
CA ALA A 109 3.65 11.96 -2.45
C ALA A 109 2.78 12.84 -1.52
N VAL A 110 1.73 12.27 -0.93
CA VAL A 110 0.87 12.98 0.03
C VAL A 110 1.66 13.35 1.29
N PHE A 111 2.46 12.42 1.83
CA PHE A 111 3.29 12.70 3.00
C PHE A 111 4.31 13.81 2.72
N ALA A 112 5.00 13.74 1.57
CA ALA A 112 5.94 14.77 1.15
C ALA A 112 5.24 16.13 0.96
N LEU A 113 4.10 16.16 0.26
CA LEU A 113 3.34 17.40 0.02
C LEU A 113 2.90 18.06 1.33
N THR A 114 2.35 17.29 2.27
CA THR A 114 1.91 17.83 3.56
C THR A 114 3.07 18.34 4.40
N TRP A 115 4.21 17.65 4.38
CA TRP A 115 5.44 18.09 5.04
C TRP A 115 5.98 19.38 4.42
N ILE A 116 6.06 19.45 3.08
CA ILE A 116 6.52 20.64 2.34
C ILE A 116 5.61 21.84 2.61
N LEU A 117 4.29 21.69 2.53
CA LEU A 117 3.36 22.79 2.78
C LEU A 117 3.44 23.32 4.21
N LYS A 118 3.65 22.42 5.20
CA LYS A 118 3.90 22.84 6.59
C LYS A 118 5.22 23.61 6.71
N PHE A 119 6.28 23.10 6.11
CA PHE A 119 7.60 23.72 6.12
C PHE A 119 7.59 25.12 5.47
N LEU A 120 6.92 25.27 4.32
CA LEU A 120 6.78 26.56 3.65
C LEU A 120 5.93 27.57 4.43
N ARG A 121 4.93 27.11 5.19
CA ARG A 121 4.13 27.97 6.07
C ARG A 121 4.90 28.43 7.30
N ASP A 122 5.75 27.58 7.87
CA ASP A 122 6.57 27.93 9.04
C ASP A 122 7.70 28.92 8.69
N ARG A 123 8.15 28.89 7.43
CA ARG A 123 9.14 29.85 6.90
C ARG A 123 8.58 31.24 6.59
N ARG A 124 7.26 31.44 6.63
CA ARG A 124 6.58 32.72 6.32
C ARG A 124 5.98 33.33 7.58
#